data_AF-A0A0B7AKE9-F1
#
_entry.id   AF-A0A0B7AKE9-F1
#
_cell.length_a   1.000
_cell.length_b   1.000
_cell.length_c   1.000
_cell.angle_alpha   90.00
_cell.angle_beta   90.00
_cell.angle_gamma   90.00
#
_symmetry.space_group_name_H-M   'P 1'
#
loop_
_entity.id
_entity.type
_entity.pdbx_description
1 polymer ?
#
loop_
_entity_poly.entity_id
_entity_poly.type
_entity_poly.pdbx_seq_one_letter_code
_entity_poly.pdbx_strand_id
1 'polypeptide(L)'
;VCSSDLQKKDLENLHKKAKIIDTQLKAAEDELEDFQLEKQQKINELIIVATLKLHQIQYVSNDTLPHDLSSVLVFESSEAGRLQHRIKELEHEKLLQKKQMRESRKKHVQLIKDRRLFESKIKNMEETCSQMMMAKFGALVDLEKIESLTVNRTMEELKEKMRNTEADCSTELKLFNGEIANRREKITEMIQDNTKRLIQKAMLLTEQNQYTNSLDDRQRKMGADFKGQRKTDVREKQRLIQLVQLQAQEVDALKEEIILLSRKSGHILPPTQLPLPQSLSSMHPQIL
;
A
#
# COMPACT_ATOMS: atom_id res chain seq x y z
N VAL A 1 30.19 -39.81 24.62
CA VAL A 1 30.29 -38.64 25.54
C VAL A 1 30.70 -37.36 24.81
N CYS A 2 31.77 -37.36 23.99
CA CYS A 2 32.29 -36.16 23.30
C CYS A 2 31.32 -35.41 22.35
N SER A 3 30.32 -36.08 21.76
CA SER A 3 29.39 -35.45 20.80
C SER A 3 28.33 -34.55 21.47
N SER A 4 27.88 -34.88 22.69
CA SER A 4 26.87 -34.08 23.40
C SER A 4 27.46 -32.77 23.93
N ASP A 5 28.69 -32.80 24.40
CA ASP A 5 29.36 -31.60 24.93
C ASP A 5 29.76 -30.62 23.82
N LEU A 6 30.11 -31.13 22.63
CA LEU A 6 30.34 -30.31 21.45
C LEU A 6 29.05 -29.61 20.99
N GLN A 7 27.93 -30.34 20.93
CA GLN A 7 26.62 -29.78 20.60
C GLN A 7 26.15 -28.72 21.60
N LYS A 8 26.35 -28.93 22.91
CA LYS A 8 26.05 -27.94 23.94
C LYS A 8 26.87 -26.66 23.76
N LYS A 9 28.16 -26.79 23.46
CA LYS A 9 29.05 -25.65 23.22
C LYS A 9 28.67 -24.88 21.95
N ASP A 10 28.27 -25.57 20.90
CA ASP A 10 27.77 -24.95 19.67
C ASP A 10 26.44 -24.22 19.89
N LEU A 11 25.52 -24.80 20.68
CA LEU A 11 24.28 -24.14 21.08
C LEU A 11 24.53 -22.89 21.93
N GLU A 12 25.46 -22.93 22.88
CA GLU A 12 25.85 -21.75 23.65
C GLU A 12 26.47 -20.66 22.78
N ASN A 13 27.32 -21.03 21.81
CA ASN A 13 27.91 -20.10 20.86
C ASN A 13 26.86 -19.46 19.95
N LEU A 14 25.92 -20.26 19.44
CA LEU A 14 24.78 -19.76 18.66
C LEU A 14 23.89 -18.82 19.50
N HIS A 15 23.66 -19.14 20.77
CA HIS A 15 22.88 -18.29 21.67
C HIS A 15 23.57 -16.95 21.95
N LYS A 16 24.90 -16.96 22.13
CA LYS A 16 25.69 -15.72 22.27
C LYS A 16 25.65 -14.88 20.99
N LYS A 17 25.81 -15.50 19.82
CA LYS A 17 25.68 -14.81 18.52
C LYS A 17 24.29 -14.22 18.33
N ALA A 18 23.24 -14.97 18.66
CA ALA A 18 21.86 -14.50 18.58
C ALA A 18 21.62 -13.29 19.48
N LYS A 19 22.15 -13.29 20.71
CA LYS A 19 22.07 -12.12 21.61
C LYS A 19 22.79 -10.89 21.04
N ILE A 20 23.97 -11.07 20.49
CA ILE A 20 24.73 -9.96 19.88
C ILE A 20 23.95 -9.38 18.69
N ILE A 21 23.39 -10.24 17.83
CA ILE A 21 22.56 -9.81 16.70
C ILE A 21 21.32 -9.07 17.20
N ASP A 22 20.65 -9.57 18.24
CA ASP A 22 19.47 -8.90 18.83
C ASP A 22 19.81 -7.52 19.40
N THR A 23 20.99 -7.37 20.02
CA THR A 23 21.45 -6.05 20.50
C THR A 23 21.81 -5.10 19.37
N GLN A 24 22.43 -5.61 18.29
CA GLN A 24 22.77 -4.81 17.12
C GLN A 24 21.52 -4.38 16.35
N LEU A 25 20.53 -5.27 16.26
CA LEU A 25 19.25 -4.99 15.62
C LEU A 25 18.51 -3.88 16.38
N LYS A 26 18.42 -3.98 17.72
CA LYS A 26 17.83 -2.91 18.55
C LYS A 26 18.55 -1.58 18.39
N ALA A 27 19.88 -1.58 18.44
CA ALA A 27 20.65 -0.35 18.23
C ALA A 27 20.39 0.28 16.86
N ALA A 28 20.27 -0.53 15.79
CA ALA A 28 19.93 -0.03 14.46
C ALA A 28 18.47 0.46 14.35
N GLU A 29 17.53 -0.17 15.06
CA GLU A 29 16.14 0.28 15.16
C GLU A 29 16.04 1.63 15.87
N ASP A 30 16.75 1.78 17.00
CA ASP A 30 16.81 3.02 17.77
C ASP A 30 17.44 4.17 16.95
N GLU A 31 18.56 3.90 16.27
CA GLU A 31 19.23 4.88 15.38
C GLU A 31 18.33 5.31 14.20
N LEU A 32 17.53 4.37 13.68
CA LEU A 32 16.56 4.67 12.63
C LEU A 32 15.40 5.54 13.16
N GLU A 33 14.94 5.31 14.39
CA GLU A 33 13.91 6.12 15.04
C GLU A 33 14.41 7.55 15.28
N ASP A 34 15.63 7.70 15.81
CA ASP A 34 16.29 8.99 16.01
C ASP A 34 16.42 9.76 14.69
N PHE A 35 16.85 9.09 13.61
CA PHE A 35 16.95 9.70 12.29
C PHE A 35 15.58 10.13 11.74
N GLN A 36 14.53 9.34 11.97
CA GLN A 36 13.17 9.71 11.56
C GLN A 36 12.66 10.94 12.33
N LEU A 37 12.97 11.05 13.63
CA LEU A 37 12.62 12.22 14.44
C LEU A 37 13.36 13.47 13.96
N GLU A 38 14.66 13.37 13.67
CA GLU A 38 15.45 14.50 13.15
C GLU A 38 14.91 14.95 11.78
N LYS A 39 14.56 13.99 10.90
CA LYS A 39 13.92 14.29 9.61
C LYS A 39 12.58 15.00 9.81
N GLN A 40 11.76 14.54 10.75
CA GLN A 40 10.47 15.16 11.06
C GLN A 40 10.66 16.59 11.60
N GLN A 41 11.64 16.81 12.47
CA GLN A 41 11.99 18.16 12.97
C GLN A 41 12.37 19.09 11.82
N LYS A 42 13.28 18.66 10.94
CA LYS A 42 13.70 19.43 9.75
C LYS A 42 12.55 19.71 8.79
N ILE A 43 11.61 18.78 8.63
CA ILE A 43 10.39 18.99 7.82
C ILE A 43 9.45 19.99 8.50
N ASN A 44 9.31 19.92 9.82
CA ASN A 44 8.46 20.83 10.59
C ASN A 44 8.97 22.28 10.57
N GLU A 45 10.27 22.50 10.37
CA GLU A 45 10.86 23.84 10.17
C GLU A 45 10.48 24.47 8.81
N LEU A 46 10.00 23.68 7.86
CA LEU A 46 9.61 24.18 6.54
C LEU A 46 8.24 24.87 6.62
N ILE A 47 8.26 26.19 6.43
CA ILE A 47 7.03 26.99 6.32
C ILE A 47 6.47 26.80 4.90
N ILE A 48 5.34 26.10 4.80
CA ILE A 48 4.60 25.93 3.55
C ILE A 48 3.40 26.88 3.55
N VAL A 49 3.34 27.76 2.55
CA VAL A 49 2.20 28.66 2.35
C VAL A 49 1.16 27.96 1.48
N ALA A 50 0.02 27.60 2.06
CA ALA A 50 -1.13 27.05 1.34
C ALA A 50 -2.20 28.12 1.13
N THR A 51 -2.69 28.28 -0.11
CA THR A 51 -3.83 29.14 -0.41
C THR A 51 -5.11 28.30 -0.36
N LEU A 52 -6.00 28.62 0.58
CA LEU A 52 -7.26 27.91 0.76
C LEU A 52 -8.42 28.83 0.39
N LYS A 53 -9.43 28.27 -0.28
CA LYS A 53 -10.71 28.95 -0.52
C LYS A 53 -11.59 28.78 0.71
N LEU A 54 -12.46 29.77 0.98
CA LEU A 54 -13.30 29.77 2.19
C LEU A 54 -14.17 28.51 2.35
N HIS A 55 -14.66 27.95 1.24
CA HIS A 55 -15.47 26.72 1.25
C HIS A 55 -14.69 25.44 1.58
N GLN A 56 -13.35 25.47 1.54
CA GLN A 56 -12.49 24.33 1.85
C GLN A 56 -12.21 24.22 3.36
N ILE A 57 -12.54 25.26 4.13
CA ILE A 57 -12.34 25.30 5.58
C ILE A 57 -13.54 24.62 6.24
N GLN A 58 -13.35 23.36 6.65
CA GLN A 58 -14.35 22.59 7.42
C GLN A 58 -14.14 22.71 8.93
N TYR A 59 -13.34 23.69 9.37
CA TYR A 59 -13.06 23.96 10.77
C TYR A 59 -14.07 24.98 11.32
N VAL A 60 -15.04 24.50 12.08
CA VAL A 60 -16.06 25.33 12.75
C VAL A 60 -15.95 25.08 14.25
N SER A 61 -15.65 26.14 15.01
CA SER A 61 -15.70 26.11 16.47
C SER A 61 -16.84 27.04 16.89
N ASN A 62 -17.86 26.51 17.56
CA ASN A 62 -19.05 27.26 17.99
C ASN A 62 -19.76 28.02 16.84
N ASP A 63 -20.07 27.33 15.74
CA ASP A 63 -20.82 27.85 14.58
C ASP A 63 -20.24 29.12 13.90
N THR A 64 -19.00 29.50 14.23
CA THR A 64 -18.31 30.63 13.63
C THR A 64 -16.91 30.22 13.17
N LEU A 65 -16.44 30.86 12.10
CA LEU A 65 -15.04 30.71 11.65
C LEU A 65 -14.16 31.51 12.62
N PRO A 66 -13.25 30.87 13.37
CA PRO A 66 -12.35 31.60 14.26
C PRO A 66 -11.44 32.52 13.46
N HIS A 67 -11.21 33.73 13.99
CA HIS A 67 -10.39 34.76 13.35
C HIS A 67 -8.89 34.38 13.28
N ASP A 68 -8.47 33.44 14.14
CA ASP A 68 -7.10 32.94 14.21
C ASP A 68 -7.08 31.43 13.91
N LEU A 69 -6.34 31.05 12.86
CA LEU A 69 -6.15 29.67 12.41
C LEU A 69 -4.75 29.14 12.76
N SER A 70 -3.96 29.89 13.54
CA SER A 70 -2.55 29.54 13.85
C SER A 70 -2.40 28.21 14.59
N SER A 71 -3.42 27.80 15.35
CA SER A 71 -3.42 26.52 16.08
C SER A 71 -4.06 25.37 15.32
N VAL A 72 -4.44 25.56 14.06
CA VAL A 72 -5.22 24.58 13.28
C VAL A 72 -4.30 23.75 12.40
N LEU A 73 -4.43 22.42 12.48
CA LEU A 73 -3.73 21.49 11.61
C LEU A 73 -4.49 21.33 10.29
N VAL A 74 -3.83 21.56 9.16
CA VAL A 74 -4.39 21.34 7.82
C VAL A 74 -4.04 19.95 7.35
N PHE A 75 -5.04 19.16 7.00
CA PHE A 75 -4.88 17.83 6.44
C PHE A 75 -5.87 17.61 5.30
N GLU A 76 -5.54 16.69 4.40
CA GLU A 76 -6.43 16.29 3.32
C GLU A 76 -7.64 15.51 3.88
N SER A 77 -8.83 15.74 3.34
CA SER A 77 -10.05 15.07 3.82
C SER A 77 -10.01 13.54 3.63
N SER A 78 -9.31 13.07 2.60
CA SER A 78 -9.07 11.65 2.33
C SER A 78 -8.20 11.03 3.44
N GLU A 79 -7.14 11.71 3.85
CA GLU A 79 -6.25 11.27 4.92
C GLU A 79 -6.94 11.29 6.29
N ALA A 80 -7.85 12.24 6.54
CA ALA A 80 -8.68 12.25 7.74
C ALA A 80 -9.58 11.01 7.83
N GLY A 81 -10.28 10.69 6.73
CA GLY A 81 -11.13 9.50 6.65
C GLY A 81 -10.30 8.21 6.80
N ARG A 82 -9.15 8.15 6.13
CA ARG A 82 -8.20 7.04 6.25
C ARG A 82 -7.71 6.86 7.69
N LEU A 83 -7.33 7.93 8.37
CA LEU A 83 -6.89 7.88 9.76
C LEU A 83 -8.02 7.42 10.69
N GLN A 84 -9.25 7.88 10.46
CA GLN A 84 -10.41 7.43 11.23
C GLN A 84 -10.70 5.94 11.05
N HIS A 85 -10.61 5.43 9.82
CA HIS A 85 -10.69 3.98 9.56
C HIS A 85 -9.56 3.22 10.24
N ARG A 86 -8.33 3.74 10.14
CA ARG A 86 -7.15 3.13 10.77
C ARG A 86 -7.25 3.10 12.29
N ILE A 87 -7.82 4.12 12.93
CA ILE A 87 -8.07 4.14 14.37
C ILE A 87 -9.00 2.99 14.76
N LYS A 88 -10.08 2.75 14.00
CA LYS A 88 -11.01 1.63 14.26
C LYS A 88 -10.34 0.27 14.08
N GLU A 89 -9.51 0.11 13.05
CA GLU A 89 -8.71 -1.10 12.84
C GLU A 89 -7.76 -1.35 14.02
N LEU A 90 -7.01 -0.33 14.43
CA LEU A 90 -6.07 -0.42 15.55
C LEU A 90 -6.77 -0.73 16.87
N GLU A 91 -7.98 -0.20 17.09
CA GLU A 91 -8.79 -0.54 18.26
C GLU A 91 -9.18 -2.03 18.27
N HIS A 92 -9.59 -2.55 17.10
CA HIS A 92 -9.90 -3.97 16.94
C HIS A 92 -8.66 -4.87 17.15
N GLU A 93 -7.54 -4.52 16.51
CA GLU A 93 -6.25 -5.23 16.66
C GLU A 93 -5.78 -5.24 18.12
N LYS A 94 -5.86 -4.09 18.81
CA LYS A 94 -5.53 -3.95 20.23
C LYS A 94 -6.39 -4.84 21.12
N LEU A 95 -7.69 -4.95 20.83
CA LEU A 95 -8.61 -5.81 21.58
C LEU A 95 -8.23 -7.29 21.38
N LEU A 96 -7.95 -7.69 20.14
CA LEU A 96 -7.53 -9.06 19.80
C LEU A 96 -6.22 -9.43 20.49
N GLN A 97 -5.20 -8.57 20.41
CA GLN A 97 -3.92 -8.77 21.08
C GLN A 97 -4.08 -8.87 22.59
N LYS A 98 -4.92 -8.02 23.21
CA LYS A 98 -5.22 -8.11 24.65
C LYS A 98 -5.86 -9.46 25.01
N LYS A 99 -6.78 -9.97 24.19
CA LYS A 99 -7.40 -11.29 24.40
C LYS A 99 -6.35 -12.40 24.34
N GLN A 100 -5.53 -12.41 23.28
CA GLN A 100 -4.47 -13.40 23.10
C GLN A 100 -3.44 -13.35 24.24
N MET A 101 -3.05 -12.16 24.68
CA MET A 101 -2.14 -12.00 25.82
C MET A 101 -2.72 -12.56 27.12
N ARG A 102 -4.03 -12.34 27.36
CA ARG A 102 -4.72 -12.93 28.53
C ARG A 102 -4.73 -14.45 28.47
N GLU A 103 -5.04 -15.03 27.32
CA GLU A 103 -5.04 -16.49 27.13
C GLU A 103 -3.64 -17.08 27.29
N SER A 104 -2.62 -16.45 26.71
CA SER A 104 -1.22 -16.86 26.84
C SER A 104 -0.76 -16.82 28.30
N ARG A 105 -1.09 -15.75 29.04
CA ARG A 105 -0.78 -15.65 30.49
C ARG A 105 -1.48 -16.75 31.30
N LYS A 106 -2.75 -17.04 31.02
CA LYS A 106 -3.47 -18.15 31.69
C LYS A 106 -2.78 -19.49 31.43
N LYS A 107 -2.44 -19.78 30.17
CA LYS A 107 -1.71 -21.00 29.77
C LYS A 107 -0.34 -21.08 30.46
N HIS A 108 0.41 -19.99 30.50
CA HIS A 108 1.71 -19.95 31.15
C HIS A 108 1.63 -20.29 32.65
N VAL A 109 0.68 -19.68 33.38
CA VAL A 109 0.46 -19.97 34.80
C VAL A 109 0.02 -21.42 35.01
N GLN A 110 -0.85 -21.93 34.14
CA GLN A 110 -1.29 -23.33 34.20
C GLN A 110 -0.11 -24.29 33.99
N LEU A 111 0.71 -24.09 32.96
CA LEU A 111 1.88 -24.92 32.68
C LEU A 111 2.89 -24.91 33.84
N ILE A 112 3.09 -23.78 34.51
CA ILE A 112 3.96 -23.73 35.71
C ILE A 112 3.39 -24.58 36.84
N LYS A 113 2.07 -24.52 37.08
CA LYS A 113 1.41 -25.35 38.11
C LYS A 113 1.51 -26.83 37.75
N ASP A 114 1.20 -27.19 36.51
CA ASP A 114 1.25 -28.56 36.01
C ASP A 114 2.69 -29.11 36.11
N ARG A 115 3.70 -28.31 35.75
CA ARG A 115 5.11 -28.69 35.90
C ARG A 115 5.44 -29.04 37.35
N ARG A 116 5.05 -28.19 38.31
CA ARG A 116 5.29 -28.45 39.75
C ARG A 116 4.55 -29.70 40.24
N LEU A 117 3.32 -29.92 39.78
CA LEU A 117 2.54 -31.11 40.12
C LEU A 117 3.21 -32.38 39.57
N PHE A 118 3.66 -32.36 38.32
CA PHE A 118 4.36 -33.49 37.72
C PHE A 118 5.73 -33.73 38.36
N GLU A 119 6.50 -32.69 38.68
CA GLU A 119 7.75 -32.80 39.45
C GLU A 119 7.50 -33.49 40.81
N SER A 120 6.46 -33.08 41.55
CA SER A 120 6.10 -33.73 42.82
C SER A 120 5.64 -35.18 42.62
N LYS A 121 4.87 -35.46 41.56
CA LYS A 121 4.40 -36.81 41.26
C LYS A 121 5.56 -37.73 40.88
N ILE A 122 6.49 -37.25 40.06
CA ILE A 122 7.72 -37.96 39.68
C ILE A 122 8.52 -38.28 40.94
N LYS A 123 8.76 -37.29 41.80
CA LYS A 123 9.48 -37.50 43.05
C LYS A 123 8.82 -38.56 43.95
N ASN A 124 7.49 -38.50 44.11
CA ASN A 124 6.77 -39.51 44.89
C ASN A 124 6.90 -40.91 44.25
N MET A 125 6.80 -41.00 42.91
CA MET A 125 6.97 -42.27 42.19
C MET A 125 8.40 -42.81 42.34
N GLU A 126 9.42 -41.95 42.25
CA GLU A 126 10.82 -42.30 42.46
C GLU A 126 11.07 -42.81 43.89
N GLU A 127 10.48 -42.16 44.91
CA GLU A 127 10.57 -42.60 46.31
C GLU A 127 9.89 -43.96 46.51
N THR A 128 8.66 -44.15 45.99
CA THR A 128 7.96 -45.45 46.08
C THR A 128 8.71 -46.56 45.35
N CYS A 129 9.29 -46.27 44.18
CA CYS A 129 10.10 -47.22 43.43
C CYS A 129 11.38 -47.58 44.20
N SER A 130 12.06 -46.60 44.77
CA SER A 130 13.26 -46.79 45.60
C SER A 130 12.98 -47.65 46.82
N GLN A 131 11.87 -47.40 47.53
CA GLN A 131 11.44 -48.21 48.67
C GLN A 131 11.13 -49.64 48.26
N MET A 132 10.42 -49.84 47.15
CA MET A 132 10.09 -51.18 46.64
C MET A 132 11.35 -51.94 46.21
N MET A 133 12.30 -51.28 45.56
CA MET A 133 13.59 -51.87 45.19
C MET A 133 14.41 -52.26 46.41
N MET A 134 14.50 -51.39 47.42
CA MET A 134 15.18 -51.71 48.68
C MET A 134 14.52 -52.89 49.40
N ALA A 135 13.18 -52.95 49.44
CA ALA A 135 12.46 -54.04 50.07
C ALA A 135 12.61 -55.38 49.33
N LYS A 136 12.69 -55.37 47.98
CA LYS A 136 12.79 -56.58 47.15
C LYS A 136 14.22 -57.08 46.96
N PHE A 137 15.17 -56.18 46.79
CA PHE A 137 16.55 -56.51 46.38
C PHE A 137 17.61 -56.10 47.41
N GLY A 138 17.24 -55.36 48.47
CA GLY A 138 18.19 -54.87 49.48
C GLY A 138 19.14 -53.76 49.01
N ALA A 139 19.02 -53.34 47.75
CA ALA A 139 19.81 -52.30 47.11
C ALA A 139 18.99 -51.58 46.02
N LEU A 140 19.41 -50.39 45.61
CA LEU A 140 18.87 -49.73 44.43
C LEU A 140 19.43 -50.42 43.19
N VAL A 141 18.54 -50.97 42.37
CA VAL A 141 18.90 -51.77 41.20
C VAL A 141 18.50 -51.03 39.93
N ASP A 142 19.40 -51.03 38.94
CA ASP A 142 19.13 -50.47 37.62
C ASP A 142 18.21 -51.42 36.85
N LEU A 143 16.90 -51.15 36.93
CA LEU A 143 15.86 -51.96 36.30
C LEU A 143 16.04 -52.04 34.78
N GLU A 144 16.58 -50.99 34.14
CA GLU A 144 16.74 -50.94 32.68
C GLU A 144 17.79 -51.97 32.20
N LYS A 145 18.85 -52.19 32.99
CA LYS A 145 19.84 -53.24 32.70
C LYS A 145 19.27 -54.65 32.91
N ILE A 146 18.47 -54.87 33.95
CA ILE A 146 17.85 -56.18 34.19
C ILE A 146 16.76 -56.49 33.17
N GLU A 147 15.98 -55.49 32.80
CA GLU A 147 14.92 -55.61 31.80
C GLU A 147 15.51 -55.74 30.38
N SER A 148 16.69 -55.19 30.09
CA SER A 148 17.39 -55.49 28.82
C SER A 148 17.83 -56.94 28.67
N LEU A 149 17.96 -57.68 29.79
CA LEU A 149 18.30 -59.10 29.81
C LEU A 149 17.05 -59.99 29.69
N THR A 150 15.85 -59.44 29.85
CA THR A 150 14.58 -60.18 29.80
C THR A 150 13.64 -59.56 28.77
N VAL A 151 13.28 -60.30 27.72
CA VAL A 151 12.40 -59.78 26.66
C VAL A 151 10.99 -59.53 27.23
N ASN A 152 10.70 -58.29 27.60
CA ASN A 152 9.38 -57.86 28.05
C ASN A 152 8.49 -57.57 26.82
N ARG A 153 7.53 -58.46 26.55
CA ARG A 153 6.61 -58.36 25.40
C ARG A 153 5.87 -57.02 25.33
N THR A 154 5.46 -56.45 26.46
CA THR A 154 4.74 -55.17 26.46
C THR A 154 5.64 -54.00 26.06
N MET A 155 6.95 -54.09 26.36
CA MET A 155 7.95 -53.09 25.99
C MET A 155 8.26 -53.14 24.49
N GLU A 156 8.39 -54.34 23.92
CA GLU A 156 8.52 -54.51 22.47
C GLU A 156 7.28 -53.99 21.72
N GLU A 157 6.08 -54.32 22.19
CA GLU A 157 4.82 -53.82 21.62
C GLU A 157 4.73 -52.28 21.70
N LEU A 158 5.18 -51.66 22.79
CA LEU A 158 5.21 -50.20 22.94
C LEU A 158 6.27 -49.56 22.02
N LYS A 159 7.44 -50.19 21.88
CA LYS A 159 8.51 -49.73 20.98
C LYS A 159 8.13 -49.86 19.51
N GLU A 160 7.35 -50.87 19.16
CA GLU A 160 6.75 -51.02 17.83
C GLU A 160 5.69 -49.93 17.58
N LYS A 161 4.78 -49.68 18.54
CA LYS A 161 3.82 -48.57 18.44
C LYS A 161 4.51 -47.22 18.27
N MET A 162 5.56 -46.95 19.05
CA MET A 162 6.35 -45.72 18.94
C MET A 162 6.96 -45.58 17.53
N ARG A 163 7.58 -46.64 17.01
CA ARG A 163 8.14 -46.66 15.65
C ARG A 163 7.07 -46.41 14.58
N ASN A 164 5.88 -46.99 14.73
CA ASN A 164 4.77 -46.75 13.80
C ASN A 164 4.30 -45.30 13.86
N THR A 165 4.13 -44.73 15.05
CA THR A 165 3.75 -43.31 15.18
C THR A 165 4.82 -42.34 14.66
N GLU A 166 6.11 -42.67 14.84
CA GLU A 166 7.21 -41.89 14.28
C GLU A 166 7.22 -41.96 12.74
N ALA A 167 6.92 -43.14 12.18
CA ALA A 167 6.80 -43.32 10.74
C ALA A 167 5.62 -42.50 10.18
N ASP A 168 4.45 -42.57 10.81
CA ASP A 168 3.26 -41.80 10.41
C ASP A 168 3.55 -40.29 10.46
N CYS A 169 4.08 -39.78 11.58
CA CYS A 169 4.49 -38.39 11.71
C CYS A 169 5.52 -37.98 10.65
N SER A 170 6.48 -38.84 10.32
CA SER A 170 7.48 -38.59 9.28
C SER A 170 6.85 -38.49 7.90
N THR A 171 5.83 -39.31 7.59
CA THR A 171 5.09 -39.22 6.33
C THR A 171 4.28 -37.93 6.24
N GLU A 172 3.58 -37.53 7.31
CA GLU A 172 2.83 -36.27 7.35
C GLU A 172 3.75 -35.06 7.17
N LEU A 173 4.91 -35.05 7.83
CA LEU A 173 5.92 -33.99 7.66
C LEU A 173 6.41 -33.90 6.21
N LYS A 174 6.61 -35.03 5.53
CA LYS A 174 6.99 -35.04 4.11
C LYS A 174 5.89 -34.44 3.24
N LEU A 175 4.62 -34.77 3.50
CA LEU A 175 3.48 -34.21 2.77
C LEU A 175 3.40 -32.69 2.95
N PHE A 176 3.46 -32.20 4.19
CA PHE A 176 3.42 -30.77 4.46
C PHE A 176 4.63 -30.02 3.89
N ASN A 177 5.82 -30.60 3.96
CA ASN A 177 7.00 -30.01 3.32
C ASN A 177 6.85 -29.94 1.79
N GLY A 178 6.25 -30.95 1.17
CA GLY A 178 5.90 -30.94 -0.24
C GLY A 178 4.90 -29.83 -0.60
N GLU A 179 3.83 -29.67 0.19
CA GLU A 179 2.89 -28.57 -0.01
C GLU A 179 3.55 -27.19 0.14
N ILE A 180 4.41 -27.01 1.14
CA ILE A 180 5.15 -25.77 1.35
C ILE A 180 6.04 -25.48 0.14
N ALA A 181 6.74 -26.48 -0.39
CA ALA A 181 7.57 -26.34 -1.57
C ALA A 181 6.74 -25.90 -2.79
N ASN A 182 5.61 -26.56 -3.07
CA ASN A 182 4.72 -26.21 -4.17
C ASN A 182 4.16 -24.78 -4.03
N ARG A 183 3.77 -24.38 -2.82
CA ARG A 183 3.29 -23.00 -2.57
C ARG A 183 4.41 -21.97 -2.77
N ARG A 184 5.64 -22.26 -2.35
CA ARG A 184 6.81 -21.40 -2.58
C ARG A 184 7.14 -21.27 -4.06
N GLU A 185 7.06 -22.36 -4.81
CA GLU A 185 7.26 -22.35 -6.26
C GLU A 185 6.22 -21.47 -6.96
N LYS A 186 4.94 -21.64 -6.62
CA LYS A 186 3.86 -20.80 -7.16
C LYS A 186 4.03 -19.32 -6.87
N ILE A 187 4.49 -18.96 -5.66
CA ILE A 187 4.83 -17.57 -5.32
C ILE A 187 5.99 -17.08 -6.20
N THR A 188 7.02 -17.89 -6.37
CA THR A 188 8.19 -17.54 -7.19
C THR A 188 7.79 -17.32 -8.65
N GLU A 189 6.94 -18.18 -9.21
CA GLU A 189 6.38 -18.03 -10.57
C GLU A 189 5.60 -16.72 -10.72
N MET A 190 4.70 -16.42 -9.78
CA MET A 190 3.96 -15.16 -9.79
C MET A 190 4.86 -13.93 -9.68
N ILE A 191 5.92 -13.98 -8.87
CA ILE A 191 6.91 -12.90 -8.76
C ILE A 191 7.66 -12.72 -10.08
N GLN A 192 8.10 -13.81 -10.72
CA GLN A 192 8.79 -13.75 -12.00
C GLN A 192 7.90 -13.13 -13.08
N ASP A 193 6.63 -13.54 -13.16
CA ASP A 193 5.69 -12.99 -14.13
C ASP A 193 5.32 -11.54 -13.85
N ASN A 194 5.17 -11.16 -12.58
CA ASN A 194 4.97 -9.76 -12.20
C ASN A 194 6.18 -8.91 -12.61
N THR A 195 7.39 -9.42 -12.36
CA THR A 195 8.65 -8.76 -12.75
C THR A 195 8.74 -8.57 -14.27
N LYS A 196 8.40 -9.60 -15.06
CA LYS A 196 8.34 -9.48 -16.53
C LYS A 196 7.37 -8.39 -16.99
N ARG A 197 6.17 -8.34 -16.40
CA ARG A 197 5.16 -7.30 -16.72
C ARG A 197 5.62 -5.90 -16.33
N LEU A 198 6.29 -5.75 -15.18
CA LEU A 198 6.87 -4.48 -14.76
C LEU A 198 7.96 -4.00 -15.71
N ILE A 199 8.83 -4.90 -16.16
CA ILE A 199 9.86 -4.59 -17.16
C ILE A 199 9.21 -4.13 -18.47
N GLN A 200 8.21 -4.87 -18.98
CA GLN A 200 7.47 -4.47 -20.18
C GLN A 200 6.82 -3.09 -20.02
N LYS A 201 6.19 -2.83 -18.87
CA LYS A 201 5.60 -1.52 -18.57
C LYS A 201 6.66 -0.42 -18.54
N ALA A 202 7.83 -0.67 -17.97
CA ALA A 202 8.93 0.29 -17.95
C ALA A 202 9.41 0.62 -19.38
N MET A 203 9.55 -0.38 -20.26
CA MET A 203 9.91 -0.17 -21.66
C MET A 203 8.87 0.69 -22.39
N LEU A 204 7.58 0.37 -22.24
CA LEU A 204 6.49 1.17 -22.84
C LEU A 204 6.46 2.62 -22.32
N LEU A 205 6.72 2.83 -21.02
CA LEU A 205 6.83 4.18 -20.45
C LEU A 205 8.02 4.95 -21.03
N THR A 206 9.16 4.29 -21.26
CA THR A 206 10.31 4.94 -21.90
C THR A 206 9.99 5.36 -23.34
N GLU A 207 9.29 4.51 -24.10
CA GLU A 207 8.86 4.81 -25.46
C GLU A 207 7.82 5.94 -25.50
N GLN A 208 6.84 5.91 -24.59
CA GLN A 208 5.87 6.99 -24.41
C GLN A 208 6.56 8.31 -24.08
N ASN A 209 7.56 8.30 -23.20
CA ASN A 209 8.34 9.48 -22.86
C ASN A 209 9.16 9.99 -24.07
N GLN A 210 9.68 9.11 -24.91
CA GLN A 210 10.36 9.51 -26.15
C GLN A 210 9.40 10.18 -27.14
N TYR A 211 8.19 9.64 -27.31
CA TYR A 211 7.18 10.24 -28.18
C TYR A 211 6.67 11.58 -27.66
N THR A 212 6.37 11.68 -26.36
CA THR A 212 5.95 12.94 -25.74
C THR A 212 7.03 14.00 -25.84
N ASN A 213 8.29 13.68 -25.57
CA ASN A 213 9.41 14.60 -25.79
C ASN A 213 9.55 15.01 -27.26
N SER A 214 9.40 14.07 -28.20
CA SER A 214 9.45 14.36 -29.64
C SER A 214 8.29 15.27 -30.10
N LEU A 215 7.10 15.07 -29.54
CA LEU A 215 5.94 15.92 -29.78
C LEU A 215 6.14 17.31 -29.19
N ASP A 216 6.63 17.41 -27.95
CA ASP A 216 6.95 18.66 -27.29
C ASP A 216 8.02 19.44 -28.08
N ASP A 217 9.06 18.76 -28.57
CA ASP A 217 10.09 19.36 -29.42
C ASP A 217 9.51 19.85 -30.74
N ARG A 218 8.63 19.07 -31.38
CA ARG A 218 7.94 19.50 -32.61
C ARG A 218 7.02 20.68 -32.33
N GLN A 219 6.29 20.68 -31.21
CA GLN A 219 5.41 21.79 -30.82
C GLN A 219 6.21 23.05 -30.48
N ARG A 220 7.37 22.92 -29.84
CA ARG A 220 8.30 24.05 -29.62
C ARG A 220 8.81 24.62 -30.94
N LYS A 221 9.16 23.77 -31.90
CA LYS A 221 9.63 24.16 -33.25
C LYS A 221 8.52 24.81 -34.10
N MET A 222 7.31 24.26 -34.08
CA MET A 222 6.12 24.82 -34.75
C MET A 222 5.55 26.05 -34.04
N GLY A 223 5.89 26.24 -32.76
CA GLY A 223 5.34 27.29 -31.92
C GLY A 223 5.91 28.69 -32.16
N ALA A 224 6.91 28.88 -33.02
CA ALA A 224 7.37 30.22 -33.38
C ALA A 224 6.42 30.90 -34.38
N ASP A 225 5.92 30.17 -35.39
CA ASP A 225 5.07 30.71 -36.46
C ASP A 225 3.57 30.79 -36.09
N PHE A 226 3.19 30.18 -34.97
CA PHE A 226 1.83 30.14 -34.45
C PHE A 226 1.68 30.72 -33.03
N LYS A 227 2.75 31.23 -32.41
CA LYS A 227 2.64 32.02 -31.18
C LYS A 227 2.28 33.47 -31.50
N GLY A 228 1.01 33.78 -31.26
CA GLY A 228 0.46 35.13 -31.32
C GLY A 228 -0.74 35.19 -32.26
N GLN A 229 -1.72 36.03 -31.92
CA GLN A 229 -2.76 36.43 -32.87
C GLN A 229 -2.06 37.05 -34.09
N ARG A 230 -2.03 36.36 -35.22
CA ARG A 230 -1.52 36.95 -36.45
C ARG A 230 -2.35 38.22 -36.70
N LYS A 231 -1.71 39.35 -37.01
CA LYS A 231 -2.44 40.60 -37.28
C LYS A 231 -3.47 40.42 -38.41
N THR A 232 -3.22 39.48 -39.33
CA THR A 232 -4.16 39.02 -40.36
C THR A 232 -5.41 38.40 -39.76
N ASP A 233 -5.29 37.55 -38.75
CA ASP A 233 -6.41 36.85 -38.12
C ASP A 233 -7.27 37.80 -37.28
N VAL A 234 -6.66 38.82 -36.66
CA VAL A 234 -7.40 39.88 -35.96
C VAL A 234 -8.20 40.74 -36.96
N ARG A 235 -7.58 41.11 -38.09
CA ARG A 235 -8.25 41.88 -39.14
C ARG A 235 -9.37 41.09 -39.80
N GLU A 236 -9.12 39.81 -40.09
CA GLU A 236 -10.13 38.93 -40.69
C GLU A 236 -11.28 38.68 -39.72
N LYS A 237 -10.99 38.49 -38.42
CA LYS A 237 -12.02 38.43 -37.39
C LYS A 237 -12.86 39.71 -37.32
N GLN A 238 -12.22 40.88 -37.38
CA GLN A 238 -12.94 42.17 -37.42
C GLN A 238 -13.80 42.31 -38.67
N ARG A 239 -13.30 41.87 -39.83
CA ARG A 239 -14.05 41.84 -41.09
C ARG A 239 -15.27 40.93 -41.01
N LEU A 240 -15.09 39.73 -40.44
CA LEU A 240 -16.18 38.77 -40.22
C LEU A 240 -17.22 39.32 -39.24
N ILE A 241 -16.80 40.01 -38.18
CA ILE A 241 -17.73 40.67 -37.24
C ILE A 241 -18.54 41.77 -37.95
N GLN A 242 -17.90 42.60 -38.78
CA GLN A 242 -18.58 43.63 -39.56
C GLN A 242 -19.57 43.01 -40.57
N LEU A 243 -19.18 41.93 -41.23
CA LEU A 243 -20.04 41.22 -42.17
C LEU A 243 -21.28 40.65 -41.47
N VAL A 244 -21.11 40.03 -40.30
CA VAL A 244 -22.22 39.51 -39.50
C VAL A 244 -23.15 40.64 -39.05
N GLN A 245 -22.61 41.81 -38.67
CA GLN A 245 -23.44 42.97 -38.32
C GLN A 245 -24.24 43.50 -39.51
N LEU A 246 -23.63 43.60 -40.69
CA LEU A 246 -24.33 44.01 -41.91
C LEU A 246 -25.42 43.03 -42.30
N GLN A 247 -25.14 41.72 -42.25
CA GLN A 247 -26.14 40.68 -42.53
C GLN A 247 -27.27 40.69 -41.50
N ALA A 248 -26.99 40.98 -40.22
CA ALA A 248 -28.04 41.12 -39.21
C ALA A 248 -28.97 42.31 -39.52
N GLN A 249 -28.40 43.45 -39.93
CA GLN A 249 -29.18 44.62 -40.36
C GLN A 249 -30.01 44.32 -41.61
N GLU A 250 -29.44 43.61 -42.59
CA GLU A 250 -30.14 43.18 -43.80
C GLU A 250 -31.30 42.23 -43.46
N VAL A 251 -31.08 41.27 -42.55
CA VAL A 251 -32.12 40.38 -42.05
C VAL A 251 -33.23 41.16 -41.35
N ASP A 252 -32.91 42.17 -40.55
CA ASP A 252 -33.92 42.98 -39.88
C ASP A 252 -34.69 43.89 -40.85
N ALA A 253 -34.03 44.48 -41.85
CA ALA A 253 -34.69 45.22 -42.93
C ALA A 253 -35.63 44.32 -43.75
N LEU A 254 -35.20 43.11 -44.10
CA LEU A 254 -36.04 42.13 -44.79
C LEU A 254 -37.21 41.66 -43.92
N LYS A 255 -37.04 41.52 -42.61
CA LYS A 255 -38.16 41.25 -41.69
C LYS A 255 -39.15 42.39 -41.67
N GLU A 256 -38.69 43.64 -41.64
CA GLU A 256 -39.57 44.82 -41.70
C GLU A 256 -40.32 44.89 -43.04
N GLU A 257 -39.64 44.60 -44.15
CA GLU A 257 -40.26 44.52 -45.47
C GLU A 257 -41.31 43.39 -45.53
N ILE A 258 -41.02 42.21 -44.99
CA ILE A 258 -42.00 41.11 -44.86
C ILE A 258 -43.18 41.53 -43.99
N ILE A 259 -42.96 42.26 -42.89
CA ILE A 259 -44.05 42.79 -42.04
C ILE A 259 -44.89 43.81 -42.80
N LEU A 260 -44.27 44.70 -43.58
CA LEU A 260 -44.93 45.69 -44.42
C LEU A 260 -45.74 45.04 -45.54
N LEU A 261 -45.17 44.05 -46.24
CA LEU A 261 -45.82 43.28 -47.30
C LEU A 261 -46.93 42.34 -46.78
N SER A 262 -46.81 41.87 -45.53
CA SER A 262 -47.80 41.03 -44.86
C SER A 262 -49.00 41.83 -44.30
N ARG A 263 -48.82 43.12 -44.01
CA ARG A 263 -49.93 44.03 -43.70
C ARG A 263 -50.63 44.41 -45.01
N LYS A 264 -51.87 43.96 -45.19
CA LYS A 264 -52.77 44.33 -46.31
C LYS A 264 -52.97 45.86 -46.42
N SER A 265 -52.04 46.56 -47.06
CA SER A 265 -52.20 47.92 -47.59
C SER A 265 -51.12 48.12 -48.65
N GLY A 266 -51.43 47.75 -49.90
CA GLY A 266 -50.50 47.73 -51.02
C GLY A 266 -50.00 49.11 -51.44
N HIS A 267 -48.93 49.59 -50.82
CA HIS A 267 -48.09 50.66 -51.33
C HIS A 267 -46.63 50.20 -51.38
N ILE A 268 -46.17 49.91 -52.59
CA ILE A 268 -44.78 49.54 -52.89
C ILE A 268 -44.03 50.86 -53.10
N LEU A 269 -43.16 51.24 -52.16
CA LEU A 269 -42.14 52.27 -52.40
C LEU A 269 -40.90 51.60 -53.03
N PRO A 270 -40.12 52.32 -53.86
CA PRO A 270 -38.96 51.75 -54.52
C PRO A 270 -37.89 51.33 -53.49
N PRO A 271 -37.07 50.31 -53.79
CA PRO A 271 -36.07 49.79 -52.86
C PRO A 271 -35.05 50.87 -52.50
N THR A 272 -34.77 51.06 -51.21
CA THR A 272 -33.66 51.89 -50.74
C THR A 272 -32.34 51.23 -51.14
N GLN A 273 -31.82 51.56 -52.32
CA GLN A 273 -30.45 51.21 -52.70
C GLN A 273 -29.47 52.05 -51.87
N LEU A 274 -28.72 51.38 -50.99
CA LEU A 274 -27.50 51.88 -50.35
C LEU A 274 -26.29 51.07 -50.86
N PRO A 275 -25.07 51.62 -50.76
CA PRO A 275 -24.02 51.44 -51.76
C PRO A 275 -23.44 50.03 -51.77
N LEU A 276 -23.19 49.53 -52.98
CA LEU A 276 -22.42 48.32 -53.25
C LEU A 276 -21.03 48.39 -52.57
N PRO A 277 -20.59 47.32 -51.88
CA PRO A 277 -19.22 47.21 -51.43
C PRO A 277 -18.30 47.11 -52.65
N GLN A 278 -17.33 48.03 -52.73
CA GLN A 278 -16.30 48.03 -53.76
C GLN A 278 -15.49 46.71 -53.70
N SER A 279 -15.64 45.90 -54.74
CA SER A 279 -14.66 44.88 -55.10
C SER A 279 -13.43 45.56 -55.70
N LEU A 280 -12.24 45.33 -55.13
CA LEU A 280 -10.87 45.49 -55.69
C LEU A 280 -9.93 45.13 -54.52
N SER A 281 -8.95 44.23 -54.57
CA SER A 281 -8.33 43.44 -55.63
C SER A 281 -7.69 42.22 -54.98
N SER A 282 -7.64 41.12 -55.74
CA SER A 282 -6.75 39.98 -55.50
C SER A 282 -5.30 40.44 -55.40
N MET A 283 -4.63 40.15 -54.28
CA MET A 283 -3.17 40.07 -54.24
C MET A 283 -2.82 38.63 -53.91
N HIS A 284 -2.42 37.90 -54.96
CA HIS A 284 -1.82 36.57 -54.86
C HIS A 284 -0.45 36.68 -54.16
N PRO A 285 -0.11 35.77 -53.24
CA PRO A 285 1.24 35.65 -52.70
C PRO A 285 2.17 34.96 -53.71
N GLN A 286 3.28 35.60 -54.05
CA GLN A 286 4.42 34.92 -54.67
C GLN A 286 5.20 34.17 -53.58
N ILE A 287 5.33 32.87 -53.80
CA ILE A 287 6.23 31.97 -53.09
C ILE A 287 7.62 32.17 -53.69
N LEU A 288 8.58 32.60 -52.86
CA LEU A 288 9.92 32.04 -52.78
C LEU A 288 10.45 32.21 -51.35
#